data_AF-A0A399EIF5-F1
#
_entry.id   AF-A0A399EIF5-F1
#
_cell.length_a   1.000
_cell.length_b   1.000
_cell.length_c   1.000
_cell.angle_alpha   90.00
_cell.angle_beta   90.00
_cell.angle_gamma   90.00
#
_symmetry.space_group_name_H-M   'P 1'
#
loop_
_entity.id
_entity.type
_entity.pdbx_description
1 polymer ?
#
loop_
_entity_poly.entity_id
_entity_poly.type
_entity_poly.pdbx_seq_one_letter_code
_entity_poly.pdbx_strand_id
1 'polypeptide(L)'
;MRWMNADPKPPVRVEPVPGNLLELLALLRPYPHRPVEVRAGGRRLCLDPLSVALLQALLEQGLQGELVPLREAAARAGVEARTVLEWTRQGRLRPRLAYGRSFYSLREVLEQRLAQGTAAPPGEQPERDGPSPALR
;
A
#
# COMPACT_ATOMS: atom_id res chain seq x y z
N MET A 1 -43.23 3.88 -6.92
CA MET A 1 -41.90 3.26 -6.76
C MET A 1 -41.02 4.22 -5.98
N ARG A 2 -40.82 3.98 -4.67
CA ARG A 2 -39.81 4.71 -3.89
C ARG A 2 -38.45 4.10 -4.22
N TRP A 3 -37.62 4.82 -4.97
CA TRP A 3 -36.20 4.52 -5.00
C TRP A 3 -35.71 4.74 -3.57
N MET A 4 -35.47 3.65 -2.84
CA MET A 4 -34.68 3.68 -1.62
C MET A 4 -33.31 4.21 -2.06
N ASN A 5 -33.08 5.51 -1.85
CA ASN A 5 -31.75 6.07 -1.81
C ASN A 5 -31.04 5.28 -0.71
N ALA A 6 -30.30 4.24 -1.10
CA ALA A 6 -29.37 3.59 -0.20
C ALA A 6 -28.48 4.71 0.34
N ASP A 7 -28.48 4.90 1.66
CA ASP A 7 -27.65 5.91 2.30
C ASP A 7 -26.24 5.83 1.69
N PRO A 8 -25.74 6.92 1.08
CA PRO A 8 -24.45 6.89 0.43
C PRO A 8 -23.43 6.50 1.49
N LYS A 9 -22.79 5.33 1.30
CA LYS A 9 -21.76 4.85 2.23
C LYS A 9 -20.75 5.96 2.45
N PRO A 10 -20.37 6.24 3.71
CA PRO A 10 -19.47 7.33 4.02
C PRO A 10 -18.15 7.16 3.26
N PRO A 11 -17.53 8.27 2.83
CA PRO A 11 -16.28 8.22 2.07
C PRO A 11 -15.17 7.61 2.91
N VAL A 12 -14.31 6.84 2.24
CA VAL A 12 -13.09 6.31 2.84
C VAL A 12 -12.14 7.47 3.06
N ARG A 13 -11.77 7.74 4.32
CA ARG A 13 -10.85 8.83 4.65
C ARG A 13 -9.41 8.31 4.61
N VAL A 14 -8.55 9.04 3.92
CA VAL A 14 -7.12 8.75 3.78
C VAL A 14 -6.32 9.85 4.48
N GLU A 15 -5.79 9.52 5.66
CA GLU A 15 -4.84 10.32 6.45
C GLU A 15 -3.85 9.38 7.16
N PRO A 16 -2.52 9.60 7.08
CA PRO A 16 -1.83 10.61 6.27
C PRO A 16 -1.87 10.29 4.76
N VAL A 17 -1.49 11.27 3.93
CA VAL A 17 -1.34 11.03 2.49
C VAL A 17 -0.21 10.00 2.29
N PRO A 18 -0.45 8.93 1.53
CA PRO A 18 0.57 7.93 1.24
C PRO A 18 1.80 8.57 0.59
N GLY A 19 2.99 8.11 0.99
CA GLY A 19 4.26 8.62 0.51
C GLY A 19 4.65 8.07 -0.87
N ASN A 20 3.94 7.07 -1.39
CA ASN A 20 4.15 6.53 -2.73
C ASN A 20 2.86 5.98 -3.37
N LEU A 21 2.97 5.68 -4.67
CA LEU A 21 1.86 5.21 -5.52
C LEU A 21 1.29 3.85 -5.11
N LEU A 22 2.11 2.96 -4.51
CA LEU A 22 1.66 1.62 -4.12
C LEU A 22 0.93 1.61 -2.78
N GLU A 23 1.34 2.47 -1.85
CA GLU A 23 0.57 2.77 -0.63
C GLU A 23 -0.80 3.35 -1.00
N LEU A 24 -0.84 4.29 -1.95
CA LEU A 24 -2.09 4.83 -2.48
C LEU A 24 -2.94 3.74 -3.12
N LEU A 25 -2.36 2.90 -3.98
CA LEU A 25 -3.07 1.79 -4.60
C LEU A 25 -3.61 0.80 -3.56
N ALA A 26 -2.82 0.43 -2.55
CA ALA A 26 -3.21 -0.49 -1.49
C ALA A 26 -4.38 0.05 -0.65
N LEU A 27 -4.43 1.36 -0.41
CA LEU A 27 -5.54 2.01 0.28
C LEU A 27 -6.83 2.03 -0.56
N LEU A 28 -6.69 2.23 -1.88
CA LEU A 28 -7.83 2.35 -2.77
C LEU A 28 -8.42 0.97 -3.13
N ARG A 29 -7.59 -0.05 -3.36
CA ARG A 29 -7.97 -1.36 -3.93
C ARG A 29 -9.14 -2.07 -3.20
N PRO A 30 -9.29 -2.04 -1.87
CA PRO A 30 -10.44 -2.64 -1.18
C PRO A 30 -11.78 -1.93 -1.45
N TYR A 31 -11.74 -0.72 -2.01
CA TYR A 31 -12.88 0.18 -2.12
C TYR A 31 -13.13 0.70 -3.55
N PRO A 32 -13.25 -0.17 -4.57
CA PRO A 32 -13.39 0.23 -5.99
C PRO A 32 -14.69 0.97 -6.30
N HIS A 33 -15.67 0.95 -5.39
CA HIS A 33 -17.00 1.54 -5.57
C HIS A 33 -17.37 2.55 -4.48
N ARG A 34 -16.41 2.98 -3.65
CA ARG A 34 -16.67 3.98 -2.61
C ARG A 34 -16.01 5.31 -2.95
N PRO A 35 -16.65 6.44 -2.60
CA PRO A 35 -15.97 7.72 -2.64
C PRO A 35 -14.80 7.72 -1.64
N VAL A 36 -13.74 8.45 -1.98
CA VAL A 36 -12.52 8.58 -1.17
C VAL A 36 -12.31 10.05 -0.84
N GLU A 37 -12.01 10.34 0.42
CA GLU A 37 -11.63 11.67 0.88
C GLU A 37 -10.17 11.63 1.30
N VAL A 38 -9.31 12.31 0.55
CA VAL A 38 -7.90 12.50 0.90
C VAL A 38 -7.75 13.83 1.59
N ARG A 39 -7.13 13.82 2.77
CA ARG A 39 -6.79 15.05 3.49
C ARG A 39 -5.29 15.18 3.58
N ALA A 40 -4.80 16.30 3.05
CA ALA A 40 -3.39 16.61 2.92
C ALA A 40 -3.15 17.96 3.59
N GLY A 41 -2.79 17.94 4.88
CA GLY A 41 -2.76 19.17 5.69
C GLY A 41 -4.14 19.83 5.77
N GLY A 42 -4.24 21.14 5.48
CA GLY A 42 -5.50 21.89 5.49
C GLY A 42 -6.38 21.72 4.25
N ARG A 43 -6.01 20.87 3.28
CA ARG A 43 -6.76 20.67 2.04
C ARG A 43 -7.49 19.34 2.03
N ARG A 44 -8.71 19.35 1.47
CA ARG A 44 -9.59 18.19 1.31
C ARG A 44 -9.84 17.93 -0.17
N LEU A 45 -9.57 16.71 -0.64
CA LEU A 45 -9.88 16.24 -1.98
C LEU A 45 -10.89 15.09 -1.87
N CYS A 46 -12.02 15.19 -2.56
CA CYS A 46 -13.01 14.13 -2.64
C CYS A 46 -12.98 13.52 -4.05
N LEU A 47 -12.77 12.20 -4.12
CA LEU A 47 -12.81 11.42 -5.35
C LEU A 47 -14.10 10.60 -5.35
N ASP A 48 -14.89 10.72 -6.40
CA ASP A 48 -16.04 9.85 -6.62
C ASP A 48 -15.59 8.42 -7.01
N PRO A 49 -16.47 7.40 -6.94
CA PRO A 49 -16.12 6.03 -7.26
C PRO A 49 -15.51 5.80 -8.65
N LEU A 50 -15.95 6.53 -9.68
CA LEU A 50 -15.40 6.39 -11.03
C LEU A 50 -13.98 6.94 -11.09
N SER A 51 -13.75 8.09 -10.47
CA SER A 51 -12.40 8.66 -10.33
C SER A 51 -11.45 7.74 -9.56
N VAL A 52 -11.94 7.06 -8.51
CA VAL A 52 -11.16 6.07 -7.76
C VAL A 52 -10.79 4.87 -8.62
N ALA A 53 -11.76 4.30 -9.35
CA ALA A 53 -11.52 3.17 -10.24
C ALA A 53 -10.54 3.51 -11.38
N LEU A 54 -10.68 4.70 -11.98
CA LEU A 54 -9.77 5.18 -13.02
C LEU A 54 -8.35 5.38 -12.48
N LEU A 55 -8.22 6.00 -11.30
CA LEU A 55 -6.93 6.20 -10.65
C LEU A 55 -6.26 4.85 -10.34
N GLN A 56 -7.00 3.88 -9.78
CA GLN A 56 -6.48 2.53 -9.56
C GLN A 56 -5.97 1.90 -10.86
N ALA A 57 -6.75 1.96 -11.94
CA ALA A 57 -6.37 1.37 -13.23
C ALA A 57 -5.10 2.03 -13.81
N LEU A 58 -4.99 3.35 -13.75
CA LEU A 58 -3.81 4.08 -14.22
C LEU A 58 -2.56 3.76 -13.38
N LEU A 59 -2.71 3.68 -12.06
CA LEU A 59 -1.62 3.29 -11.15
C LEU A 59 -1.16 1.86 -11.43
N GLU A 60 -2.11 0.93 -11.61
CA GLU A 60 -1.79 -0.46 -11.91
C GLU A 60 -1.13 -0.62 -13.27
N GLN A 61 -1.58 0.11 -14.29
CA GLN A 61 -0.94 0.12 -15.60
C GLN A 61 0.46 0.71 -15.57
N GLY A 62 0.66 1.85 -14.90
CA GLY A 62 1.97 2.49 -14.79
C GLY A 62 3.00 1.63 -14.05
N LEU A 63 2.55 0.85 -13.06
CA LEU A 63 3.40 -0.08 -12.31
C LEU A 63 3.62 -1.42 -13.03
N GLN A 64 2.76 -1.78 -13.99
CA GLN A 64 2.89 -3.02 -14.76
C GLN A 64 4.00 -2.89 -15.80
N GLY A 65 5.07 -3.67 -15.61
CA GLY A 65 6.16 -3.79 -16.57
C GLY A 65 7.29 -2.77 -16.40
N GLU A 66 7.19 -1.86 -15.43
CA GLU A 66 8.25 -0.91 -15.13
C GLU A 66 9.45 -1.62 -14.49
N LEU A 67 10.51 -1.78 -15.29
CA LEU A 67 11.77 -2.37 -14.89
C LEU A 67 12.82 -1.27 -14.73
N VAL A 68 13.27 -1.08 -13.50
CA VAL A 68 14.21 -0.01 -13.16
C VAL A 68 15.51 -0.58 -12.57
N PRO A 69 16.65 0.11 -12.74
CA PRO A 69 17.90 -0.26 -12.08
C PRO A 69 17.78 -0.27 -10.56
N LEU A 70 18.61 -1.06 -9.89
CA LEU A 70 18.61 -1.24 -8.42
C LEU A 70 18.49 0.08 -7.62
N ARG A 71 19.33 1.08 -7.94
CA ARG A 71 19.36 2.35 -7.20
C ARG A 71 18.07 3.14 -7.35
N GLU A 72 17.50 3.13 -8.54
CA GLU A 72 16.23 3.80 -8.82
C GLU A 72 15.06 3.06 -8.15
N ALA A 73 15.05 1.72 -8.21
CA ALA A 73 14.07 0.89 -7.51
C ALA A 73 14.05 1.20 -6.01
N ALA A 74 15.24 1.25 -5.39
CA ALA A 74 15.42 1.54 -3.98
C ALA A 74 14.96 2.97 -3.63
N ALA A 75 15.40 3.97 -4.41
CA ALA A 75 15.02 5.37 -4.20
C ALA A 75 13.50 5.58 -4.29
N ARG A 76 12.85 5.03 -5.33
CA ARG A 76 11.39 5.14 -5.51
C ARG A 76 10.60 4.34 -4.48
N ALA A 77 11.16 3.27 -3.96
CA ALA A 77 10.57 2.53 -2.84
C ALA A 77 10.85 3.16 -1.47
N GLY A 78 11.73 4.15 -1.37
CA GLY A 78 12.12 4.77 -0.10
C GLY A 78 12.87 3.80 0.82
N VAL A 79 13.65 2.89 0.25
CA VAL A 79 14.49 1.93 0.98
C VAL A 79 15.92 2.02 0.51
N GLU A 80 16.84 1.44 1.28
CA GLU A 80 18.23 1.36 0.85
C GLU A 80 18.44 0.27 -0.22
N ALA A 81 19.38 0.49 -1.14
CA ALA A 81 19.71 -0.48 -2.19
C ALA A 81 20.16 -1.84 -1.62
N ARG A 82 20.80 -1.85 -0.43
CA ARG A 82 21.17 -3.10 0.26
C ARG A 82 19.95 -3.94 0.64
N THR A 83 18.83 -3.31 1.01
CA THR A 83 17.58 -3.99 1.39
C THR A 83 16.98 -4.70 0.19
N VAL A 84 16.99 -4.05 -0.99
CA VAL A 84 16.52 -4.66 -2.24
C VAL A 84 17.40 -5.86 -2.65
N LEU A 85 18.72 -5.75 -2.48
CA LEU A 85 19.65 -6.86 -2.71
C LEU A 85 19.41 -8.02 -1.72
N GLU A 86 19.11 -7.71 -0.47
CA GLU A 86 18.78 -8.72 0.54
C GLU A 86 17.50 -9.48 0.18
N TRP A 87 16.44 -8.78 -0.23
CA TRP A 87 15.23 -9.43 -0.75
C TRP A 87 15.50 -10.31 -1.97
N THR A 88 16.43 -9.91 -2.82
CA THR A 88 16.89 -10.73 -3.96
C THR A 88 17.56 -12.01 -3.47
N ARG A 89 18.47 -11.92 -2.50
CA ARG A 89 19.15 -13.09 -1.89
C ARG A 89 18.19 -14.03 -1.19
N GLN A 90 17.14 -13.49 -0.57
CA GLN A 90 16.06 -14.25 0.06
C GLN A 90 15.07 -14.87 -0.95
N GLY A 91 15.28 -14.64 -2.26
CA GLY A 91 14.39 -15.14 -3.32
C GLY A 91 13.03 -14.44 -3.40
N ARG A 92 12.84 -13.33 -2.67
CA ARG A 92 11.59 -12.55 -2.63
C ARG A 92 11.42 -11.65 -3.85
N LEU A 93 12.53 -11.27 -4.49
CA LEU A 93 12.56 -10.51 -5.74
C LEU A 93 13.33 -11.29 -6.79
N ARG A 94 12.89 -11.19 -8.05
CA ARG A 94 13.57 -11.79 -9.20
C ARG A 94 13.99 -10.71 -10.20
N PRO A 95 15.25 -10.23 -10.14
CA PRO A 95 15.72 -9.27 -11.12
C PRO A 95 15.76 -9.89 -12.51
N ARG A 96 15.43 -9.09 -13.52
CA ARG A 96 15.68 -9.42 -14.92
C ARG A 96 17.06 -8.95 -15.31
N LEU A 97 17.81 -9.81 -15.99
CA LEU A 97 19.15 -9.49 -16.48
C LEU A 97 19.05 -9.01 -17.92
N ALA A 98 19.58 -7.82 -18.20
CA ALA A 98 19.73 -7.30 -19.55
C ALA A 98 21.10 -6.59 -19.66
N TYR A 99 21.88 -6.95 -20.68
CA TYR A 99 23.21 -6.37 -20.93
C TYR A 99 24.15 -6.38 -19.70
N GLY A 100 24.14 -7.46 -18.93
CA GLY A 100 24.96 -7.61 -17.72
C GLY A 100 24.52 -6.75 -16.52
N ARG A 101 23.34 -6.14 -16.58
CA ARG A 101 22.76 -5.32 -15.50
C ARG A 101 21.46 -5.94 -14.99
N SER A 102 21.21 -5.76 -13.70
CA SER A 102 19.98 -6.20 -13.02
C SER A 102 18.93 -5.11 -13.03
N PHE A 103 17.74 -5.45 -13.50
CA PHE A 103 16.56 -4.61 -13.49
C PHE A 103 15.48 -5.23 -12.61
N TYR A 104 14.80 -4.39 -11.84
CA TYR A 104 13.83 -4.80 -10.84
C TYR A 104 12.46 -4.29 -11.22
N SER A 105 11.45 -5.15 -11.05
CA SER A 105 10.05 -4.72 -11.15
C SER A 105 9.77 -3.76 -10.00
N LEU A 106 9.47 -2.50 -10.33
CA LEU A 106 9.19 -1.50 -9.30
C LEU A 106 8.00 -1.91 -8.42
N ARG A 107 6.99 -2.53 -9.04
CA ARG A 107 5.83 -3.09 -8.36
C ARG A 107 6.24 -4.10 -7.28
N GLU A 108 7.06 -5.10 -7.63
CA GLU A 108 7.45 -6.14 -6.68
C GLU A 108 8.27 -5.56 -5.51
N VAL A 109 9.17 -4.60 -5.79
CA VAL A 109 9.98 -3.94 -4.76
C VAL A 109 9.09 -3.17 -3.77
N LEU A 110 8.11 -2.43 -4.29
CA LEU A 110 7.14 -1.70 -3.47
C LEU A 110 6.21 -2.64 -2.69
N GLU A 111 5.77 -3.75 -3.29
CA GLU A 111 4.97 -4.79 -2.60
C GLU A 111 5.76 -5.41 -1.43
N GLN A 112 7.07 -5.69 -1.60
CA GLN A 112 7.92 -6.19 -0.52
C GLN A 112 8.09 -5.18 0.61
N ARG A 113 8.28 -3.89 0.27
CA ARG A 113 8.33 -2.81 1.26
C ARG A 113 7.03 -2.75 2.08
N LEU A 114 5.88 -2.79 1.42
CA LEU A 114 4.59 -2.81 2.11
C LEU A 114 4.47 -4.02 3.03
N ALA A 115 4.81 -5.22 2.56
CA ALA A 115 4.77 -6.42 3.37
C ALA A 115 5.66 -6.31 4.65
N GLN A 116 6.76 -5.57 4.60
CA GLN A 116 7.58 -5.27 5.78
C GLN A 116 6.97 -4.22 6.71
N GLY A 117 6.28 -3.20 6.17
CA GLY A 117 5.59 -2.18 6.96
C GLY A 117 4.31 -2.68 7.64
N THR A 118 3.67 -3.72 7.09
CA THR A 118 2.49 -4.38 7.67
C THR A 118 2.84 -5.52 8.63
N ALA A 119 4.14 -5.84 8.80
CA ALA A 119 4.56 -6.73 9.86
C ALA A 119 4.41 -5.99 11.20
N ALA A 120 3.36 -6.33 11.96
CA ALA A 120 3.26 -5.90 13.35
C ALA A 120 4.59 -6.21 14.07
N PRO A 121 5.13 -5.30 14.90
CA PRO A 121 6.23 -5.67 15.78
C PRO A 121 5.83 -6.91 16.60
N PRO A 122 6.74 -7.85 16.86
CA PRO A 122 6.44 -8.97 17.75
C PRO A 122 6.29 -8.44 19.18
N GLY A 123 5.06 -8.13 19.58
CA GLY A 123 4.66 -7.72 20.93
C GLY A 123 3.29 -7.04 20.82
N GLU A 124 2.23 -7.45 21.52
CA GLU A 124 2.07 -8.31 22.69
C GLU A 124 1.02 -9.39 22.38
N GLN A 125 1.24 -10.61 22.87
CA GLN A 125 0.12 -11.51 23.10
C GLN A 125 -0.85 -10.77 24.04
N PRO A 126 -2.16 -10.74 23.78
CA PRO A 126 -3.09 -10.21 24.76
C PRO A 126 -2.92 -11.07 26.02
N GLU A 127 -2.40 -10.46 27.09
CA GLU A 127 -2.58 -11.01 28.43
C GLU A 127 -4.09 -11.26 28.54
N ARG A 128 -4.44 -12.54 28.60
CA ARG A 128 -5.77 -12.92 29.04
C ARG A 128 -5.83 -12.47 30.48
N ASP A 129 -6.45 -11.33 30.72
CA ASP A 129 -6.98 -10.95 32.02
C ASP A 129 -7.91 -12.08 32.48
N GLY A 130 -7.33 -13.04 33.21
CA GLY A 130 -8.09 -13.94 34.05
C GLY A 130 -8.75 -13.10 35.15
N PRO A 131 -9.98 -13.41 35.56
CA PRO A 131 -10.65 -12.61 36.57
C PRO A 131 -9.83 -12.63 37.86
N SER A 132 -9.49 -11.45 38.37
CA SER A 132 -8.89 -11.27 39.70
C SER A 132 -9.77 -11.97 40.75
N PRO A 133 -9.21 -12.83 41.62
CA PRO A 133 -9.97 -13.33 42.75
C PRO A 133 -10.18 -12.17 43.72
N ALA A 134 -11.44 -11.76 43.86
CA ALA A 134 -11.85 -10.85 44.91
C ALA A 134 -11.51 -11.47 46.27
N LEU A 135 -10.69 -10.76 47.05
CA LEU A 135 -10.53 -10.97 48.48
C LEU A 135 -11.90 -10.97 49.16
N ARG A 136 -12.29 -12.10 49.74
CA ARG A 136 -13.05 -12.23 50.99
C ARG A 136 -13.03 -13.66 51.49
#